data_AF-A0A9X1TGF3-F1
#
_entry.id   AF-A0A9X1TGF3-F1
#
_cell.length_a   1.000
_cell.length_b   1.000
_cell.length_c   1.000
_cell.angle_alpha   90.00
_cell.angle_beta   90.00
_cell.angle_gamma   90.00
#
_symmetry.space_group_name_H-M   'P 1'
#
loop_
_entity.id
_entity.type
_entity.pdbx_description
1 polymer ?
#
loop_
_entity_poly.entity_id
_entity_poly.type
_entity_poly.pdbx_seq_one_letter_code
_entity_poly.pdbx_strand_id
1 'polypeptide(L)'
;MRKLHILALVTCMLLCNSCSKENAQTEDPVGTPVQQPVSLTSNFANWWSYNNKHIKLYEDFNAFDTDSKQIRTDDFMKSMTSGEYISVKYIGKDSSTHYKLYKLPDSADPNIKLALKGWMAHEYANYLLKEKPLPGLNYTDLQGKVFDDQTLNGKIVVLKFWFIGCKSCVAEMPELNKLVARYKDRKDIVFVSLAFDSAEKLKKFLTQKQFDYAVVAGQQDYIMNTLGIKAAPTHIILSKEGLVDKVVNSAETLVPLVDKIASQSAI
;
A
#
# COMPACT_ATOMS: atom_id res chain seq x y z
N MET A 1 -57.73 -78.20 20.73
CA MET A 1 -56.36 -78.76 20.69
C MET A 1 -55.48 -77.71 20.01
N ARG A 2 -54.93 -76.76 20.75
CA ARG A 2 -53.58 -76.72 21.38
C ARG A 2 -52.42 -76.73 20.37
N LYS A 3 -51.54 -75.73 20.56
CA LYS A 3 -50.18 -75.49 20.01
C LYS A 3 -50.18 -74.54 18.79
N LEU A 4 -49.34 -73.50 18.70
CA LEU A 4 -48.19 -73.09 19.50
C LEU A 4 -47.93 -71.60 19.21
N HIS A 5 -47.70 -70.78 20.24
CA HIS A 5 -47.16 -69.43 20.10
C HIS A 5 -45.68 -69.49 19.74
N ILE A 6 -45.26 -68.75 18.70
CA ILE A 6 -43.87 -68.38 18.51
C ILE A 6 -43.82 -66.86 18.35
N LEU A 7 -43.24 -66.26 19.38
CA LEU A 7 -42.92 -64.85 19.58
C LEU A 7 -41.84 -64.47 18.56
N ALA A 8 -42.13 -63.57 17.61
CA ALA A 8 -41.11 -63.00 16.74
C ALA A 8 -40.51 -61.77 17.44
N LEU A 9 -39.25 -61.89 17.85
CA LEU A 9 -38.43 -60.81 18.40
C LEU A 9 -38.34 -59.65 17.39
N VAL A 10 -38.75 -58.47 17.83
CA VAL A 10 -38.43 -57.19 17.17
C VAL A 10 -37.00 -56.84 17.55
N THR A 11 -36.02 -57.27 16.74
CA THR A 11 -34.64 -56.79 16.83
C THR A 11 -34.54 -55.44 16.12
N CYS A 12 -34.56 -54.39 16.93
CA CYS A 12 -34.19 -53.03 16.57
C CYS A 12 -32.71 -53.01 16.14
N MET A 13 -32.45 -53.15 14.83
CA MET A 13 -31.16 -52.78 14.25
C MET A 13 -31.23 -51.30 13.86
N LEU A 14 -30.74 -50.47 14.78
CA LEU A 14 -30.29 -49.13 14.52
C LEU A 14 -29.22 -49.19 13.42
N LEU A 15 -29.63 -48.94 12.17
CA LEU A 15 -28.68 -48.50 11.16
C LEU A 15 -28.33 -47.06 11.49
N CYS A 16 -27.16 -46.90 12.10
CA CYS A 16 -26.45 -45.63 12.25
C CYS A 16 -26.54 -44.85 10.94
N ASN A 17 -27.30 -43.75 10.96
CA ASN A 17 -27.00 -42.60 10.14
C ASN A 17 -25.60 -42.11 10.57
N SER A 18 -24.54 -42.67 9.97
CA SER A 18 -23.28 -41.94 9.88
C SER A 18 -23.52 -40.80 8.91
N CYS A 19 -24.07 -39.70 9.44
CA CYS A 19 -23.78 -38.38 8.91
C CYS A 19 -22.27 -38.28 8.80
N SER A 20 -21.74 -38.50 7.59
CA SER A 20 -20.49 -37.87 7.20
C SER A 20 -20.71 -36.38 7.42
N LYS A 21 -20.24 -35.89 8.57
CA LYS A 21 -19.93 -34.49 8.75
C LYS A 21 -18.88 -34.18 7.69
N GLU A 22 -19.33 -33.85 6.48
CA GLU A 22 -18.60 -32.95 5.63
C GLU A 22 -18.20 -31.80 6.53
N ASN A 23 -16.89 -31.58 6.59
CA ASN A 23 -16.29 -30.46 7.27
C ASN A 23 -16.85 -29.21 6.56
N ALA A 24 -17.98 -28.69 7.04
CA ALA A 24 -18.43 -27.36 6.69
C ALA A 24 -17.41 -26.41 7.31
N GLN A 25 -16.28 -26.21 6.60
CA GLN A 25 -15.48 -25.02 6.75
C GLN A 25 -16.44 -23.88 6.47
N THR A 26 -17.00 -23.31 7.53
CA THR A 26 -17.76 -22.08 7.45
C THR A 26 -16.87 -21.09 6.71
N GLU A 27 -17.28 -20.69 5.51
CA GLU A 27 -16.57 -19.69 4.71
C GLU A 27 -16.20 -18.52 5.63
N ASP A 28 -14.94 -18.09 5.60
CA ASP A 28 -14.53 -16.93 6.38
C ASP A 28 -15.41 -15.74 5.96
N PRO A 29 -16.07 -15.03 6.90
CA PRO A 29 -16.95 -13.91 6.56
C PRO A 29 -16.21 -12.78 5.84
N VAL A 30 -14.87 -12.74 5.90
CA VAL A 30 -14.02 -11.83 5.13
C VAL A 30 -13.96 -12.20 3.64
N GLY A 31 -14.31 -13.42 3.26
CA GLY A 31 -14.30 -13.91 1.88
C GLY A 31 -13.21 -14.96 1.64
N THR A 32 -12.67 -15.02 0.44
CA THR A 32 -11.70 -16.06 0.05
C THR A 32 -10.27 -15.51 0.02
N PRO A 33 -9.31 -16.14 0.72
CA PRO A 33 -7.92 -15.70 0.67
C PRO A 33 -7.33 -15.96 -0.72
N VAL A 34 -6.62 -14.97 -1.27
CA VAL A 34 -5.87 -15.12 -2.54
C VAL A 34 -4.81 -16.21 -2.43
N GLN A 35 -4.25 -16.38 -1.23
CA GLN A 35 -3.36 -17.49 -0.90
C GLN A 35 -3.52 -17.85 0.57
N GLN A 36 -3.49 -19.14 0.89
CA GLN A 36 -3.64 -19.62 2.26
C GLN A 36 -2.51 -19.10 3.16
N PRO A 37 -2.82 -18.47 4.31
CA PRO A 37 -1.81 -17.81 5.15
C PRO A 37 -0.65 -18.71 5.57
N VAL A 38 -0.93 -19.97 5.90
CA VAL A 38 0.10 -20.94 6.34
C VAL A 38 1.17 -21.21 5.27
N SER A 39 0.83 -21.05 3.98
CA SER A 39 1.79 -21.22 2.89
C SER A 39 2.71 -20.01 2.67
N LEU A 40 2.40 -18.88 3.31
CA LEU A 40 3.17 -17.64 3.18
C LEU A 40 4.30 -17.57 4.21
N THR A 41 4.17 -18.19 5.39
CA THR A 41 5.05 -17.84 6.53
C THR A 41 6.33 -18.66 6.63
N SER A 42 6.48 -19.76 5.90
CA SER A 42 7.63 -20.67 6.03
C SER A 42 8.85 -20.28 5.19
N ASN A 43 8.72 -19.34 4.26
CA ASN A 43 9.80 -18.93 3.36
C ASN A 43 9.72 -17.44 3.05
N PHE A 44 10.80 -16.72 3.36
CA PHE A 44 10.87 -15.28 3.14
C PHE A 44 10.64 -14.86 1.67
N ALA A 45 11.23 -15.56 0.70
CA ALA A 45 11.12 -15.17 -0.71
C ALA A 45 9.68 -15.32 -1.24
N ASN A 46 8.99 -16.39 -0.83
CA ASN A 46 7.58 -16.61 -1.16
C ASN A 46 6.70 -15.53 -0.55
N TRP A 47 6.90 -15.23 0.74
CA TRP A 47 6.19 -14.15 1.41
C TRP A 47 6.43 -12.80 0.73
N TRP A 48 7.69 -12.46 0.43
CA TRP A 48 8.06 -11.19 -0.18
C TRP A 48 7.43 -11.03 -1.57
N SER A 49 7.47 -12.08 -2.38
CA SER A 49 6.82 -12.12 -3.70
C SER A 49 5.31 -11.92 -3.60
N TYR A 50 4.66 -12.63 -2.66
CA TYR A 50 3.23 -12.46 -2.40
C TYR A 50 2.91 -11.02 -1.95
N ASN A 51 3.67 -10.51 -0.99
CA ASN A 51 3.44 -9.19 -0.39
C ASN A 51 3.52 -8.10 -1.45
N ASN A 52 4.59 -8.07 -2.25
CA ASN A 52 4.77 -7.08 -3.30
C ASN A 52 3.69 -7.15 -4.38
N LYS A 53 3.14 -8.33 -4.65
CA LYS A 53 2.13 -8.52 -5.69
C LYS A 53 0.71 -8.18 -5.21
N HIS A 54 0.39 -8.46 -3.95
CA HIS A 54 -0.99 -8.49 -3.47
C HIS A 54 -1.32 -7.47 -2.38
N ILE A 55 -0.32 -6.95 -1.66
CA ILE A 55 -0.52 -6.06 -0.53
C ILE A 55 -0.23 -4.62 -0.95
N LYS A 56 -1.31 -3.83 -1.08
CA LYS A 56 -1.31 -2.46 -1.58
C LYS A 56 -1.91 -1.52 -0.55
N LEU A 57 -1.15 -1.27 0.51
CA LEU A 57 -1.62 -0.49 1.68
C LEU A 57 -1.88 1.00 1.38
N TYR A 58 -1.49 1.46 0.19
CA TYR A 58 -1.76 2.81 -0.32
C TYR A 58 -3.17 2.96 -0.97
N GLU A 59 -3.81 1.84 -1.34
CA GLU A 59 -5.20 1.84 -1.82
C GLU A 59 -6.17 1.84 -0.64
N ASP A 60 -7.45 2.15 -0.90
CA ASP A 60 -8.48 1.97 0.13
C ASP A 60 -8.86 0.48 0.20
N PHE A 61 -8.99 -0.05 1.42
CA PHE A 61 -9.30 -1.46 1.67
C PHE A 61 -10.10 -1.62 2.96
N ASN A 62 -10.84 -2.72 3.07
CA ASN A 62 -11.49 -3.11 4.33
C ASN A 62 -10.50 -3.92 5.16
N ALA A 63 -10.24 -3.47 6.38
CA ALA A 63 -9.27 -4.08 7.28
C ALA A 63 -9.96 -4.98 8.32
N PHE A 64 -9.41 -6.17 8.56
CA PHE A 64 -9.95 -7.15 9.49
C PHE A 64 -8.86 -7.67 10.43
N ASP A 65 -9.23 -7.91 11.69
CA ASP A 65 -8.35 -8.57 12.66
C ASP A 65 -8.27 -10.09 12.45
N THR A 66 -7.57 -10.79 13.33
CA THR A 66 -7.38 -12.25 13.24
C THR A 66 -8.70 -13.04 13.36
N ASP A 67 -9.70 -12.46 14.02
CA ASP A 67 -11.00 -13.08 14.30
C ASP A 67 -12.07 -12.68 13.28
N SER A 68 -11.65 -12.13 12.12
CA SER A 68 -12.53 -11.66 11.05
C SER A 68 -13.43 -10.49 11.42
N LYS A 69 -13.13 -9.76 12.50
CA LYS A 69 -13.86 -8.54 12.84
C LYS A 69 -13.25 -7.37 12.08
N GLN A 70 -14.11 -6.57 11.45
CA GLN A 70 -13.67 -5.36 10.77
C GLN A 70 -13.12 -4.36 11.79
N ILE A 71 -11.95 -3.80 11.50
CA ILE A 71 -11.25 -2.82 12.33
C ILE A 71 -10.90 -1.58 11.52
N ARG A 72 -10.51 -0.50 12.19
CA ARG A 72 -10.01 0.69 11.50
C ARG A 72 -8.68 0.37 10.83
N THR A 73 -8.44 0.97 9.65
CA THR A 73 -7.17 0.85 8.93
C THR A 73 -5.97 1.27 9.78
N ASP A 74 -6.12 2.31 10.60
CA ASP A 74 -5.08 2.75 11.54
C ASP A 74 -4.69 1.63 12.53
N ASP A 75 -5.67 0.97 13.16
CA ASP A 75 -5.43 -0.11 14.11
C ASP A 75 -4.81 -1.34 13.43
N PHE A 76 -5.21 -1.61 12.18
CA PHE A 76 -4.62 -2.66 11.35
C PHE A 76 -3.15 -2.38 11.02
N MET A 77 -2.85 -1.19 10.48
CA MET A 77 -1.50 -0.78 10.11
C MET A 77 -0.58 -0.78 11.33
N LYS A 78 -1.06 -0.21 12.44
CA LYS A 78 -0.34 -0.20 13.72
C LYS A 78 -0.05 -1.62 14.23
N SER A 79 -0.99 -2.55 14.10
CA SER A 79 -0.77 -3.96 14.50
C SER A 79 0.39 -4.59 13.72
N MET A 80 0.48 -4.34 12.41
CA MET A 80 1.57 -4.88 11.58
C MET A 80 2.95 -4.27 11.92
N THR A 81 3.02 -3.06 12.50
CA THR A 81 4.30 -2.47 12.93
C THR A 81 5.01 -3.27 14.03
N SER A 82 4.26 -4.11 14.77
CA SER A 82 4.86 -5.04 15.74
C SER A 82 5.77 -6.09 15.08
N GLY A 83 5.56 -6.38 13.80
CA GLY A 83 6.18 -7.49 13.08
C GLY A 83 5.61 -8.86 13.43
N GLU A 84 4.59 -8.95 14.30
CA GLU A 84 3.96 -10.22 14.69
C GLU A 84 2.83 -10.65 13.74
N TYR A 85 2.43 -9.79 12.80
CA TYR A 85 1.30 -10.02 11.90
C TYR A 85 1.68 -9.72 10.45
N ILE A 86 1.36 -10.64 9.55
CA ILE A 86 1.30 -10.36 8.11
C ILE A 86 -0.12 -9.92 7.72
N SER A 87 -0.23 -9.22 6.61
CA SER A 87 -1.51 -9.01 5.93
C SER A 87 -1.73 -10.10 4.88
N VAL A 88 -2.94 -10.61 4.80
CA VAL A 88 -3.38 -11.53 3.74
C VAL A 88 -4.52 -10.88 2.98
N LYS A 89 -4.43 -10.90 1.66
CA LYS A 89 -5.48 -10.44 0.75
C LYS A 89 -6.61 -11.46 0.67
N TYR A 90 -7.81 -10.95 0.89
CA TYR A 90 -9.08 -11.64 0.68
C TYR A 90 -9.88 -10.93 -0.41
N ILE A 91 -10.67 -11.70 -1.16
CA ILE A 91 -11.67 -11.19 -2.09
C ILE A 91 -13.03 -11.39 -1.43
N GLY A 92 -13.72 -10.28 -1.14
CA GLY A 92 -15.07 -10.28 -0.60
C GLY A 92 -16.10 -10.82 -1.60
N LYS A 93 -17.30 -11.16 -1.11
CA LYS A 93 -18.39 -11.69 -1.96
C LYS A 93 -18.85 -10.71 -3.04
N ASP A 94 -18.69 -9.42 -2.78
CA ASP A 94 -18.95 -8.30 -3.69
C ASP A 94 -17.71 -7.91 -4.54
N SER A 95 -16.68 -8.76 -4.56
CA SER A 95 -15.37 -8.50 -5.19
C SER A 95 -14.57 -7.37 -4.57
N SER A 96 -14.95 -6.86 -3.39
CA SER A 96 -14.17 -5.87 -2.67
C SER A 96 -12.83 -6.46 -2.19
N THR A 97 -11.81 -5.60 -2.09
CA THR A 97 -10.50 -5.99 -1.57
C THR A 97 -10.49 -5.86 -0.05
N HIS A 98 -10.23 -6.99 0.60
CA HIS A 98 -10.12 -7.10 2.05
C HIS A 98 -8.69 -7.47 2.45
N TYR A 99 -8.22 -6.92 3.55
CA TYR A 99 -6.97 -7.32 4.20
C TYR A 99 -7.25 -7.81 5.61
N LYS A 100 -6.80 -9.03 5.90
CA LYS A 100 -6.96 -9.67 7.21
C LYS A 100 -5.60 -9.88 7.86
N LEU A 101 -5.48 -9.55 9.15
CA LEU A 101 -4.28 -9.84 9.93
C LEU A 101 -4.15 -11.35 10.14
N TYR A 102 -2.94 -11.86 9.96
CA TYR A 102 -2.57 -13.22 10.32
C TYR A 102 -1.34 -13.20 11.21
N LYS A 103 -1.48 -13.74 12.43
CA LYS A 103 -0.39 -13.83 13.40
C LYS A 103 0.67 -14.80 12.87
N LEU A 104 1.91 -14.37 12.83
CA LEU A 104 3.03 -15.23 12.48
C LEU A 104 3.14 -16.37 13.50
N PRO A 105 3.19 -17.64 13.05
CA PRO A 105 3.49 -18.76 13.94
C PRO A 105 4.95 -18.73 14.38
N ASP A 106 5.27 -19.40 15.49
CA ASP A 106 6.65 -19.52 16.00
C ASP A 106 7.59 -20.23 14.99
N SER A 107 7.02 -21.01 14.06
CA SER A 107 7.74 -21.68 12.98
C SER A 107 7.97 -20.80 11.74
N ALA A 108 7.54 -19.54 11.75
CA ALA A 108 7.73 -18.64 10.62
C ALA A 108 9.21 -18.32 10.37
N ASP A 109 9.56 -18.06 9.13
CA ASP A 109 10.90 -17.58 8.77
C ASP A 109 11.18 -16.25 9.51
N PRO A 110 12.22 -16.18 10.35
CA PRO A 110 12.49 -15.00 11.19
C PRO A 110 12.77 -13.73 10.37
N ASN A 111 13.19 -13.87 9.11
CA ASN A 111 13.44 -12.73 8.23
C ASN A 111 12.14 -12.00 7.86
N ILE A 112 10.99 -12.69 7.86
CA ILE A 112 9.68 -12.07 7.61
C ILE A 112 9.39 -11.04 8.70
N LYS A 113 9.55 -11.42 9.96
CA LYS A 113 9.35 -10.54 11.11
C LYS A 113 10.29 -9.33 11.08
N LEU A 114 11.56 -9.54 10.74
CA LEU A 114 12.53 -8.45 10.63
C LEU A 114 12.15 -7.47 9.51
N ALA A 115 11.80 -7.99 8.33
CA ALA A 115 11.38 -7.17 7.20
C ALA A 115 10.08 -6.40 7.49
N LEU A 116 9.09 -7.04 8.11
CA LEU A 116 7.84 -6.40 8.52
C LEU A 116 8.09 -5.20 9.42
N LYS A 117 8.94 -5.32 10.44
CA LYS A 117 9.21 -4.20 11.36
C LYS A 117 9.74 -2.96 10.64
N GLY A 118 10.69 -3.15 9.72
CA GLY A 118 11.24 -2.04 8.94
C GLY A 118 10.24 -1.47 7.94
N TRP A 119 9.64 -2.35 7.12
CA TRP A 119 8.71 -1.96 6.07
C TRP A 119 7.44 -1.31 6.65
N MET A 120 6.81 -1.92 7.65
CA MET A 120 5.56 -1.40 8.21
C MET A 120 5.75 -0.13 9.04
N ALA A 121 6.91 0.08 9.68
CA ALA A 121 7.20 1.37 10.28
C ALA A 121 7.19 2.49 9.22
N HIS A 122 7.72 2.20 8.03
CA HIS A 122 7.73 3.13 6.91
C HIS A 122 6.33 3.34 6.31
N GLU A 123 5.61 2.27 5.98
CA GLU A 123 4.25 2.37 5.43
C GLU A 123 3.26 3.02 6.40
N TYR A 124 3.39 2.77 7.70
CA TYR A 124 2.54 3.41 8.70
C TYR A 124 2.86 4.90 8.85
N ALA A 125 4.14 5.29 8.84
CA ALA A 125 4.51 6.71 8.81
C ALA A 125 3.93 7.43 7.58
N ASN A 126 3.97 6.79 6.41
CA ASN A 126 3.35 7.30 5.19
C ASN A 126 1.83 7.43 5.31
N TYR A 127 1.16 6.40 5.85
CA TYR A 127 -0.28 6.42 6.10
C TYR A 127 -0.69 7.58 7.02
N LEU A 128 0.11 7.87 8.05
CA LEU A 128 -0.17 8.97 8.98
C LEU A 128 -0.06 10.37 8.34
N LEU A 129 0.49 10.49 7.13
CA LEU A 129 0.46 11.74 6.37
C LEU A 129 -0.86 11.97 5.64
N LYS A 130 -1.64 10.91 5.36
CA LYS A 130 -2.90 10.99 4.61
C LYS A 130 -3.86 12.02 5.25
N GLU A 131 -4.56 12.77 4.41
CA GLU A 131 -5.54 13.80 4.78
C GLU A 131 -4.97 14.96 5.61
N LYS A 132 -3.65 15.12 5.65
CA LYS A 132 -2.98 16.25 6.29
C LYS A 132 -2.40 17.21 5.25
N PRO A 133 -2.33 18.52 5.56
CA PRO A 133 -1.57 19.45 4.74
C PRO A 133 -0.08 19.12 4.82
N LEU A 134 0.66 19.41 3.75
CA LEU A 134 2.11 19.31 3.78
C LEU A 134 2.69 20.56 4.49
N PRO A 135 3.47 20.42 5.58
CA PRO A 135 4.00 21.58 6.30
C PRO A 135 4.92 22.45 5.44
N GLY A 136 4.75 23.78 5.44
CA GLY A 136 5.76 24.69 4.88
C GLY A 136 5.96 24.61 3.36
N LEU A 137 4.87 24.51 2.59
CA LEU A 137 4.89 24.64 1.14
C LEU A 137 5.31 26.05 0.71
N ASN A 138 6.59 26.25 0.46
CA ASN A 138 7.13 27.46 -0.17
C ASN A 138 8.49 27.15 -0.79
N TYR A 139 8.51 26.86 -2.09
CA TYR A 139 9.70 26.43 -2.81
C TYR A 139 9.94 27.28 -4.03
N THR A 140 11.21 27.43 -4.41
CA THR A 140 11.60 28.00 -5.69
C THR A 140 12.41 26.95 -6.46
N ASP A 141 12.00 26.65 -7.69
CA ASP A 141 12.72 25.70 -8.53
C ASP A 141 14.01 26.30 -9.13
N LEU A 142 14.77 25.46 -9.84
CA LEU A 142 16.00 25.87 -10.52
C LEU A 142 15.80 26.91 -11.62
N GLN A 143 14.57 27.12 -12.08
CA GLN A 143 14.17 28.09 -13.09
C GLN A 143 13.61 29.39 -12.48
N GLY A 144 13.52 29.47 -11.14
CA GLY A 144 13.01 30.64 -10.42
C GLY A 144 11.49 30.68 -10.27
N LYS A 145 10.78 29.59 -10.61
CA LYS A 145 9.34 29.50 -10.40
C LYS A 145 9.04 29.15 -8.95
N VAL A 146 8.10 29.89 -8.36
CA VAL A 146 7.64 29.70 -6.98
C VAL A 146 6.49 28.69 -6.94
N PHE A 147 6.53 27.82 -5.93
CA PHE A 147 5.51 26.83 -5.57
C PHE A 147 5.17 26.99 -4.09
N ASP A 148 4.00 27.54 -3.82
CA ASP A 148 3.44 27.87 -2.52
C ASP A 148 1.95 27.55 -2.48
N ASP A 149 1.29 27.76 -1.35
CA ASP A 149 -0.14 27.49 -1.20
C ASP A 149 -0.98 28.22 -2.27
N GLN A 150 -0.61 29.45 -2.64
CA GLN A 150 -1.38 30.24 -3.60
C GLN A 150 -1.27 29.69 -5.03
N THR A 151 -0.07 29.30 -5.44
CA THR A 151 0.21 28.80 -6.80
C THR A 151 -0.22 27.35 -6.98
N LEU A 152 -0.30 26.58 -5.89
CA LEU A 152 -0.69 25.16 -5.88
C LEU A 152 -2.18 24.93 -5.60
N ASN A 153 -2.90 25.91 -5.02
CA ASN A 153 -4.32 25.77 -4.70
C ASN A 153 -5.15 25.35 -5.92
N GLY A 154 -6.06 24.39 -5.71
CA GLY A 154 -6.95 23.86 -6.75
C GLY A 154 -6.26 22.92 -7.75
N LYS A 155 -5.00 22.53 -7.51
CA LYS A 155 -4.23 21.64 -8.40
C LYS A 155 -3.92 20.33 -7.69
N ILE A 156 -3.90 19.25 -8.46
CA ILE A 156 -3.25 18.00 -8.06
C ILE A 156 -1.74 18.24 -8.13
N VAL A 157 -1.02 18.00 -7.03
CA VAL A 157 0.44 18.18 -6.99
C VAL A 157 1.10 16.83 -6.83
N VAL A 158 1.94 16.46 -7.78
CA VAL A 158 2.74 15.25 -7.75
C VAL A 158 4.16 15.61 -7.35
N LEU A 159 4.52 15.27 -6.12
CA LEU A 159 5.82 15.51 -5.51
C LEU A 159 6.71 14.28 -5.65
N LYS A 160 7.99 14.49 -5.96
CA LYS A 160 9.03 13.45 -5.92
C LYS A 160 10.19 13.87 -5.01
N PHE A 161 10.57 13.02 -4.08
CA PHE A 161 11.75 13.18 -3.23
C PHE A 161 12.90 12.30 -3.73
N TRP A 162 14.07 12.90 -3.94
CA TRP A 162 15.21 12.20 -4.55
C TRP A 162 16.56 12.88 -4.28
N PHE A 163 17.64 12.22 -4.69
CA PHE A 163 19.00 12.78 -4.72
C PHE A 163 19.82 12.14 -5.84
N ILE A 164 20.89 12.81 -6.27
CA ILE A 164 21.69 12.41 -7.46
C ILE A 164 22.24 10.98 -7.34
N GLY A 165 22.70 10.60 -6.14
CA GLY A 165 23.24 9.26 -5.88
C GLY A 165 22.19 8.14 -5.78
N CYS A 166 20.90 8.46 -5.79
CA CYS A 166 19.82 7.48 -5.68
C CYS A 166 19.58 6.78 -7.02
N LYS A 167 20.16 5.58 -7.18
CA LYS A 167 20.07 4.81 -8.44
C LYS A 167 18.63 4.55 -8.88
N SER A 168 17.75 4.12 -7.97
CA SER A 168 16.32 3.88 -8.24
C SER A 168 15.61 5.18 -8.64
N CYS A 169 15.85 6.28 -7.92
CA CYS A 169 15.23 7.57 -8.25
C CYS A 169 15.56 8.04 -9.68
N VAL A 170 16.80 7.83 -10.13
CA VAL A 170 17.24 8.20 -11.48
C VAL A 170 16.68 7.22 -12.52
N ALA A 171 16.62 5.93 -12.20
CA ALA A 171 16.06 4.91 -13.08
C ALA A 171 14.57 5.14 -13.41
N GLU A 172 13.81 5.77 -12.50
CA GLU A 172 12.39 6.09 -12.71
C GLU A 172 12.14 7.33 -13.59
N MET A 173 13.15 8.20 -13.80
CA MET A 173 12.96 9.48 -14.52
C MET A 173 12.34 9.33 -15.92
N PRO A 174 12.74 8.36 -16.76
CA PRO A 174 12.13 8.21 -18.09
C PRO A 174 10.62 7.93 -18.03
N GLU A 175 10.16 7.12 -17.08
CA GLU A 175 8.73 6.83 -16.93
C GLU A 175 7.97 8.04 -16.38
N LEU A 176 8.57 8.75 -15.43
CA LEU A 176 8.00 9.99 -14.89
C LEU A 176 7.92 11.09 -15.96
N ASN A 177 8.87 11.18 -16.88
CA ASN A 177 8.81 12.12 -18.01
C ASN A 177 7.64 11.78 -18.95
N LYS A 178 7.37 10.48 -19.19
CA LYS A 178 6.16 10.07 -19.95
C LYS A 178 4.88 10.49 -19.24
N LEU A 179 4.84 10.39 -17.90
CA LEU A 179 3.72 10.85 -17.11
C LEU A 179 3.50 12.37 -17.26
N VAL A 180 4.56 13.17 -17.17
CA VAL A 180 4.50 14.62 -17.43
C VAL A 180 3.98 14.90 -18.84
N ALA A 181 4.53 14.20 -19.86
CA ALA A 181 4.12 14.37 -21.24
C ALA A 181 2.64 14.02 -21.49
N ARG A 182 2.12 12.98 -20.82
CA ARG A 182 0.71 12.58 -20.87
C ARG A 182 -0.22 13.67 -20.34
N TYR A 183 0.22 14.42 -19.34
CA TYR A 183 -0.57 15.44 -18.66
C TYR A 183 -0.19 16.89 -19.02
N LYS A 184 0.63 17.12 -20.04
CA LYS A 184 1.14 18.45 -20.43
C LYS A 184 0.03 19.49 -20.70
N ASP A 185 -1.14 19.04 -21.16
CA ASP A 185 -2.27 19.89 -21.52
C ASP A 185 -3.21 20.15 -20.32
N ARG A 186 -3.03 19.45 -19.19
CA ARG A 186 -3.78 19.64 -17.94
C ARG A 186 -3.10 20.68 -17.06
N LYS A 187 -3.73 21.84 -16.87
CA LYS A 187 -3.20 22.94 -16.02
C LYS A 187 -3.53 22.80 -14.53
N ASP A 188 -4.36 21.82 -14.19
CA ASP A 188 -4.75 21.45 -12.83
C ASP A 188 -3.89 20.30 -12.26
N ILE A 189 -2.80 19.91 -12.93
CA ILE A 189 -1.82 18.95 -12.45
C ILE A 189 -0.42 19.59 -12.51
N VAL A 190 0.35 19.47 -11.43
CA VAL A 190 1.70 20.02 -11.32
C VAL A 190 2.66 18.95 -10.85
N PHE A 191 3.81 18.86 -11.52
CA PHE A 191 4.89 17.93 -11.17
C PHE A 191 6.07 18.71 -10.60
N VAL A 192 6.38 18.50 -9.32
CA VAL A 192 7.47 19.17 -8.62
C VAL A 192 8.33 18.12 -7.92
N SER A 193 9.64 18.29 -7.93
CA SER A 193 10.56 17.42 -7.23
C SER A 193 11.36 18.21 -6.21
N LEU A 194 11.54 17.62 -5.03
CA LEU A 194 12.37 18.15 -3.96
C LEU A 194 13.62 17.27 -3.87
N ALA A 195 14.77 17.84 -4.19
CA ALA A 195 16.04 17.13 -4.24
C ALA A 195 16.93 17.51 -3.05
N PHE A 196 17.72 16.55 -2.55
CA PHE A 196 18.64 16.80 -1.43
C PHE A 196 19.82 17.69 -1.84
N ASP A 197 20.29 17.52 -3.07
CA ASP A 197 21.50 18.14 -3.57
C ASP A 197 21.37 19.67 -3.77
N SER A 198 22.51 20.35 -3.79
CA SER A 198 22.57 21.79 -4.06
C SER A 198 22.16 22.12 -5.50
N ALA A 199 21.73 23.35 -5.73
CA ALA A 199 21.31 23.83 -7.04
C ALA A 199 22.44 23.68 -8.09
N GLU A 200 23.68 23.92 -7.71
CA GLU A 200 24.86 23.75 -8.59
C GLU A 200 25.01 22.29 -9.07
N LYS A 201 24.98 21.34 -8.12
CA LYS A 201 25.11 19.90 -8.44
C LYS A 201 23.95 19.42 -9.31
N LEU A 202 22.73 19.86 -9.01
CA LEU A 202 21.54 19.49 -9.78
C LEU A 202 21.60 20.06 -11.20
N LYS A 203 21.94 21.34 -11.37
CA LYS A 203 22.11 21.95 -12.70
C LYS A 203 23.12 21.17 -13.54
N LYS A 204 24.27 20.80 -12.95
CA LYS A 204 25.27 19.97 -13.64
C LYS A 204 24.70 18.59 -14.03
N PHE A 205 24.05 17.89 -13.09
CA PHE A 205 23.47 16.57 -13.34
C PHE A 205 22.41 16.59 -14.45
N LEU A 206 21.53 17.60 -14.44
CA LEU A 206 20.43 17.74 -15.38
C LEU A 206 20.88 18.12 -16.80
N THR A 207 22.14 18.50 -17.01
CA THR A 207 22.70 18.61 -18.38
C THR A 207 22.84 17.26 -19.08
N GLN A 208 22.92 16.17 -18.32
CA GLN A 208 23.15 14.81 -18.83
C GLN A 208 21.92 13.89 -18.66
N LYS A 209 20.97 14.31 -17.83
CA LYS A 209 19.80 13.52 -17.45
C LYS A 209 18.55 14.37 -17.58
N GLN A 210 17.71 14.03 -18.55
CA GLN A 210 16.43 14.69 -18.74
C GLN A 210 15.49 14.34 -17.58
N PHE A 211 14.93 15.37 -16.96
CA PHE A 211 13.90 15.22 -15.96
C PHE A 211 12.93 16.39 -16.05
N ASP A 212 11.67 16.09 -16.39
CA ASP A 212 10.68 17.10 -16.80
C ASP A 212 9.84 17.64 -15.62
N TYR A 213 10.17 17.26 -14.40
CA TYR A 213 9.62 17.87 -13.19
C TYR A 213 10.27 19.23 -12.94
N ALA A 214 9.54 20.17 -12.33
CA ALA A 214 10.17 21.32 -11.72
C ALA A 214 11.10 20.85 -10.58
N VAL A 215 12.36 21.27 -10.56
CA VAL A 215 13.34 20.76 -9.59
C VAL A 215 13.65 21.81 -8.54
N VAL A 216 13.39 21.50 -7.28
CA VAL A 216 13.74 22.32 -6.11
C VAL A 216 14.96 21.70 -5.43
N ALA A 217 15.96 22.53 -5.13
CA ALA A 217 17.23 22.10 -4.54
C ALA A 217 17.26 22.18 -3.00
N GLY A 218 18.20 21.46 -2.39
CA GLY A 218 18.58 21.63 -0.98
C GLY A 218 17.52 21.22 0.04
N GLN A 219 16.65 20.28 -0.31
CA GLN A 219 15.46 19.93 0.49
C GLN A 219 15.68 18.79 1.49
N GLN A 220 16.93 18.38 1.74
CA GLN A 220 17.23 17.23 2.60
C GLN A 220 16.68 17.40 4.03
N ASP A 221 16.95 18.55 4.66
CA ASP A 221 16.51 18.81 6.03
C ASP A 221 14.99 18.84 6.15
N TYR A 222 14.33 19.52 5.21
CA TYR A 222 12.88 19.55 5.13
C TYR A 222 12.28 18.14 5.00
N ILE A 223 12.78 17.33 4.06
CA ILE A 223 12.26 15.98 3.82
C ILE A 223 12.50 15.06 5.03
N MET A 224 13.71 15.06 5.58
CA MET A 224 14.09 14.12 6.64
C MET A 224 13.58 14.53 8.03
N ASN A 225 13.67 15.81 8.36
CA ASN A 225 13.41 16.30 9.71
C ASN A 225 12.02 16.95 9.86
N THR A 226 11.51 17.63 8.83
CA THR A 226 10.16 18.22 8.87
C THR A 226 9.09 17.19 8.49
N LEU A 227 9.29 16.45 7.40
CA LEU A 227 8.33 15.44 6.95
C LEU A 227 8.55 14.05 7.58
N GLY A 228 9.72 13.81 8.17
CA GLY A 228 10.06 12.50 8.74
C GLY A 228 10.27 11.40 7.69
N ILE A 229 10.45 11.76 6.43
CA ILE A 229 10.60 10.80 5.32
C ILE A 229 12.06 10.42 5.18
N LYS A 230 12.33 9.12 5.35
CA LYS A 230 13.69 8.57 5.46
C LYS A 230 14.10 7.70 4.28
N ALA A 231 13.24 7.54 3.29
CA ALA A 231 13.51 6.76 2.08
C ALA A 231 13.38 7.63 0.84
N ALA A 232 14.09 7.23 -0.22
CA ALA A 232 13.92 7.76 -1.56
C ALA A 232 14.04 6.60 -2.58
N PRO A 233 13.26 6.60 -3.67
CA PRO A 233 12.28 7.62 -4.01
C PRO A 233 11.03 7.51 -3.12
N THR A 234 10.47 8.68 -2.79
CA THR A 234 9.12 8.79 -2.22
C THR A 234 8.38 9.79 -3.07
N HIS A 235 7.14 9.45 -3.42
CA HIS A 235 6.24 10.27 -4.21
C HIS A 235 5.02 10.58 -3.36
N ILE A 236 4.60 11.84 -3.35
CA ILE A 236 3.40 12.30 -2.66
C ILE A 236 2.45 12.89 -3.69
N ILE A 237 1.18 12.52 -3.64
CA ILE A 237 0.12 13.16 -4.40
C ILE A 237 -0.68 14.02 -3.43
N LEU A 238 -0.71 15.33 -3.67
CA LEU A 238 -1.60 16.26 -2.98
C LEU A 238 -2.89 16.43 -3.79
N SER A 239 -4.03 16.44 -3.10
CA SER A 239 -5.33 16.76 -3.66
C SER A 239 -5.44 18.26 -3.99
N LYS A 240 -6.54 18.65 -4.66
CA LYS A 240 -6.81 20.05 -5.01
C LYS A 240 -6.97 20.96 -3.79
N GLU A 241 -7.28 20.39 -2.64
CA GLU A 241 -7.39 21.04 -1.33
C GLU A 241 -6.03 21.21 -0.63
N GLY A 242 -4.94 20.72 -1.24
CA GLY A 242 -3.59 20.77 -0.65
C GLY A 242 -3.33 19.72 0.43
N LEU A 243 -4.18 18.69 0.54
CA LEU A 243 -4.02 17.59 1.49
C LEU A 243 -3.33 16.41 0.83
N VAL A 244 -2.54 15.65 1.58
CA VAL A 244 -1.93 14.41 1.12
C VAL A 244 -3.01 13.36 0.83
N ASP A 245 -3.14 12.94 -0.43
CA ASP A 245 -4.03 11.85 -0.84
C ASP A 245 -3.28 10.51 -0.80
N LYS A 246 -2.11 10.45 -1.42
CA LYS A 246 -1.29 9.22 -1.53
C LYS A 246 0.18 9.48 -1.27
N VAL A 247 0.83 8.48 -0.68
CA VAL A 247 2.30 8.41 -0.51
C VAL A 247 2.76 7.04 -0.97
N VAL A 248 3.67 7.00 -1.95
CA VAL A 248 4.16 5.75 -2.56
C VAL A 248 5.65 5.84 -2.89
N ASN A 249 6.32 4.69 -3.04
CA ASN A 249 7.79 4.65 -3.14
C ASN A 249 8.32 4.20 -4.50
N SER A 250 7.47 4.18 -5.53
CA SER A 250 7.89 3.89 -6.89
C SER A 250 7.02 4.55 -7.95
N ALA A 251 7.61 4.81 -9.11
CA ALA A 251 6.89 5.28 -10.29
C ALA A 251 5.85 4.25 -10.78
N GLU A 252 6.16 2.95 -10.66
CA GLU A 252 5.25 1.85 -10.98
C GLU A 252 3.92 1.96 -10.22
N THR A 253 3.99 2.39 -8.95
CA THR A 253 2.80 2.60 -8.13
C THR A 253 2.18 3.99 -8.38
N LEU A 254 3.01 5.01 -8.55
CA LEU A 254 2.57 6.40 -8.71
C LEU A 254 1.74 6.60 -9.97
N VAL A 255 2.23 6.15 -11.13
CA VAL A 255 1.61 6.39 -12.43
C VAL A 255 0.12 6.00 -12.47
N PRO A 256 -0.27 4.75 -12.13
CA PRO A 256 -1.68 4.38 -12.16
C PRO A 256 -2.53 5.13 -11.12
N LEU A 257 -1.95 5.58 -10.00
CA LEU A 257 -2.67 6.41 -9.03
C LEU A 257 -2.95 7.81 -9.58
N VAL A 258 -1.96 8.44 -10.21
CA VAL A 258 -2.15 9.73 -10.89
C VAL A 258 -3.20 9.60 -11.98
N ASP A 259 -3.17 8.51 -12.76
CA ASP A 259 -4.18 8.24 -13.79
C ASP A 259 -5.60 8.16 -13.20
N LYS A 260 -5.75 7.39 -12.13
CA LYS A 260 -7.03 7.25 -11.42
C LYS A 260 -7.53 8.60 -10.90
N ILE A 261 -6.70 9.33 -10.16
CA ILE A 261 -7.07 10.61 -9.52
C ILE A 261 -7.38 11.68 -10.58
N ALA A 262 -6.57 11.76 -11.64
CA ALA A 262 -6.75 12.72 -12.72
C ALA A 262 -8.04 12.48 -13.52
N SER A 263 -8.50 11.21 -13.61
CA SER A 263 -9.76 10.85 -14.27
C SER A 263 -10.99 11.18 -13.41
N GLN A 264 -10.89 11.03 -12.09
CA GLN A 264 -11.96 11.37 -11.15
C GLN A 264 -12.16 12.88 -11.01
N SER A 265 -11.07 13.65 -11.18
CA SER A 265 -11.06 15.11 -11.04
C SER A 265 -11.40 15.86 -12.34
N ALA A 266 -11.75 15.13 -13.42
CA ALA A 266 -12.10 15.69 -14.73
C ALA A 266 -13.61 15.94 -14.91
N ILE A 267 -14.41 15.70 -13.86
CA ILE A 267 -15.86 15.89 -13.81
C ILE A 267 -16.17 17.16 -13.03
#